data_AF-A0A9W6GEG0-F1
#
_entry.id   AF-A0A9W6GEG0-F1
#
_cell.length_a   1.000
_cell.length_b   1.000
_cell.length_c   1.000
_cell.angle_alpha   90.00
_cell.angle_beta   90.00
_cell.angle_gamma   90.00
#
_symmetry.space_group_name_H-M   'P 1'
#
loop_
_entity.id
_entity.type
_entity.pdbx_description
1 polymer ?
#
loop_
_entity_poly.entity_id
_entity_poly.type
_entity_poly.pdbx_seq_one_letter_code
_entity_poly.pdbx_strand_id
1 'polypeptide(L)'
;MIGGPLKIDGVAPNTQIAPEKSQGKASERSEEVLTKDQVTVSEAAKNIARLMVEVSNIPDIRTDKVEELKNAINSGTYEVKGNEIAGKIIKEALIDKLA
;
A
#
# COMPACT_ATOMS: atom_id res chain seq x y z
N MET A 1 -24.00 12.53 -18.32
CA MET A 1 -23.66 13.34 -17.13
C MET A 1 -23.67 12.38 -15.95
N ILE A 2 -22.48 11.93 -15.55
CA ILE A 2 -21.76 12.33 -14.32
C ILE A 2 -22.31 11.59 -13.10
N GLY A 3 -21.49 10.65 -12.62
CA GLY A 3 -21.72 9.91 -11.39
C GLY A 3 -21.68 10.81 -10.16
N GLY A 4 -22.57 10.52 -9.21
CA GLY A 4 -22.53 11.00 -7.84
C GLY A 4 -21.74 10.04 -6.94
N PRO A 5 -21.14 10.53 -5.84
CA PRO A 5 -19.99 9.89 -5.21
C PRO A 5 -20.36 8.60 -4.46
N LEU A 6 -19.58 7.54 -4.71
CA LEU A 6 -19.47 6.38 -3.84
C LEU A 6 -18.90 6.84 -2.50
N LYS A 7 -19.73 6.84 -1.46
CA LYS A 7 -19.26 6.94 -0.08
C LYS A 7 -18.67 5.59 0.31
N ILE A 8 -17.35 5.55 0.46
CA ILE A 8 -16.65 4.44 1.10
C ILE A 8 -16.77 4.64 2.61
N ASP A 9 -17.76 4.00 3.24
CA ASP A 9 -17.87 4.04 4.69
C ASP A 9 -16.72 3.24 5.30
N GLY A 10 -15.97 3.96 6.14
CA GLY A 10 -14.74 3.53 6.77
C GLY A 10 -14.94 2.32 7.69
N VAL A 11 -13.85 1.58 7.83
CA VAL A 11 -13.70 0.50 8.79
C VAL A 11 -13.85 1.09 10.20
N ALA A 12 -15.00 0.87 10.84
CA ALA A 12 -15.21 1.21 12.24
C ALA A 12 -15.15 -0.05 13.11
N PRO A 13 -14.42 -0.04 14.24
CA PRO A 13 -14.25 -1.20 15.10
C PRO A 13 -15.52 -1.51 15.89
N ASN A 14 -15.87 -2.79 15.88
CA ASN A 14 -17.01 -3.40 16.55
C ASN A 14 -16.91 -3.23 18.08
N THR A 15 -17.79 -2.44 18.69
CA THR A 15 -17.96 -2.37 20.16
C THR A 15 -19.29 -3.03 20.53
N GLN A 16 -19.17 -4.15 21.24
CA GLN A 16 -20.25 -4.95 21.79
C GLN A 16 -20.97 -4.19 22.90
N ILE A 17 -22.31 -4.11 22.85
CA ILE A 17 -23.16 -3.87 24.02
C ILE A 17 -24.40 -4.79 23.94
N ALA A 18 -24.67 -5.46 25.05
CA ALA A 18 -25.61 -6.57 25.29
C ALA A 18 -27.11 -6.12 25.32
N PRO A 19 -28.09 -7.05 25.44
CA PRO A 19 -29.40 -6.96 24.79
C PRO A 19 -30.52 -6.40 25.67
N GLU A 20 -31.52 -5.77 25.04
CA GLU A 20 -32.82 -5.51 25.68
C GLU A 20 -33.93 -6.32 25.00
N LYS A 21 -34.61 -7.13 25.83
CA LYS A 21 -35.75 -7.99 25.49
C LYS A 21 -37.00 -7.15 25.23
N SER A 22 -37.71 -7.44 24.15
CA SER A 22 -39.16 -7.29 24.12
C SER A 22 -39.79 -8.28 23.13
N GLN A 23 -40.60 -9.19 23.69
CA GLN A 23 -41.40 -10.20 23.00
C GLN A 23 -42.49 -9.56 22.13
N GLY A 24 -42.80 -10.15 20.98
CA GLY A 24 -44.04 -9.84 20.27
C GLY A 24 -44.20 -10.43 18.87
N LYS A 25 -44.85 -11.60 18.82
CA LYS A 25 -45.63 -12.18 17.71
C LYS A 25 -44.90 -12.60 16.42
N ALA A 26 -44.92 -13.91 16.22
CA ALA A 26 -44.73 -14.57 14.94
C ALA A 26 -45.69 -13.98 13.89
N SER A 27 -45.10 -13.38 12.87
CA SER A 27 -45.70 -13.25 11.56
C SER A 27 -44.69 -13.89 10.62
N GLU A 28 -45.11 -14.96 9.96
CA GLU A 28 -44.41 -15.56 8.82
C GLU A 28 -44.07 -14.42 7.85
N ARG A 29 -42.82 -13.96 7.92
CA ARG A 29 -42.27 -13.00 6.99
C ARG A 29 -41.30 -13.82 6.18
N SER A 30 -41.76 -14.18 4.98
CA SER A 30 -40.96 -14.68 3.88
C SER A 30 -39.55 -14.13 4.03
N GLU A 31 -38.58 -15.01 4.21
CA GLU A 31 -37.17 -14.67 4.06
C GLU A 31 -37.02 -14.29 2.58
N GLU A 32 -37.35 -13.04 2.26
CA GLU A 32 -36.75 -12.33 1.16
C GLU A 32 -35.27 -12.36 1.49
N VAL A 33 -34.60 -13.38 0.97
CA VAL A 33 -33.17 -13.43 0.82
C VAL A 33 -32.84 -12.21 -0.02
N LEU A 34 -32.64 -11.07 0.64
CA LEU A 34 -31.97 -9.92 0.08
C LEU A 34 -30.61 -10.47 -0.33
N THR A 35 -30.50 -10.84 -1.60
CA THR A 35 -29.24 -11.19 -2.25
C THR A 35 -28.37 -9.96 -2.13
N LYS A 36 -27.63 -9.91 -1.02
CA LYS A 36 -26.66 -8.87 -0.73
C LYS A 36 -25.55 -9.08 -1.75
N ASP A 37 -25.27 -8.06 -2.54
CA ASP A 37 -24.13 -8.09 -3.45
C ASP A 37 -22.86 -8.44 -2.65
N GLN A 38 -22.24 -9.55 -3.02
CA GLN A 38 -21.02 -10.03 -2.39
C GLN A 38 -19.83 -9.61 -3.26
N VAL A 39 -18.95 -8.79 -2.70
CA VAL A 39 -17.69 -8.42 -3.34
C VAL A 39 -16.58 -9.33 -2.82
N THR A 40 -15.92 -10.06 -3.72
CA THR A 40 -14.75 -10.88 -3.41
C THR A 40 -13.50 -10.22 -3.96
N VAL A 41 -12.52 -9.96 -3.09
CA VAL A 41 -11.21 -9.41 -3.49
C VAL A 41 -10.33 -10.58 -3.92
N SER A 42 -9.71 -10.47 -5.10
CA SER A 42 -8.77 -11.47 -5.60
C SER A 42 -7.54 -11.60 -4.69
N GLU A 43 -6.94 -12.78 -4.63
CA GLU A 43 -5.71 -13.00 -3.85
C GLU A 43 -4.56 -12.10 -4.32
N ALA A 44 -4.46 -11.84 -5.64
CA ALA A 44 -3.47 -10.92 -6.19
C ALA A 44 -3.64 -9.48 -5.64
N ALA A 45 -4.88 -8.99 -5.54
CA ALA A 45 -5.14 -7.66 -5.00
C ALA A 45 -4.79 -7.57 -3.51
N LYS A 46 -5.07 -8.62 -2.73
CA LYS A 46 -4.65 -8.69 -1.32
C LYS A 46 -3.13 -8.66 -1.18
N ASN A 47 -2.41 -9.37 -2.06
CA ASN A 47 -0.95 -9.41 -2.05
C ASN A 47 -0.37 -8.03 -2.38
N ILE A 48 -0.88 -7.35 -3.41
CA ILE A 48 -0.45 -5.99 -3.76
C ILE A 48 -0.67 -5.03 -2.59
N ALA A 49 -1.86 -5.05 -1.97
CA ALA A 49 -2.15 -4.20 -0.81
C ALA A 49 -1.18 -4.42 0.34
N ARG A 50 -0.83 -5.69 0.64
CA ARG A 50 0.18 -6.02 1.65
C ARG A 50 1.55 -5.46 1.30
N LEU A 51 1.99 -5.67 0.06
CA LEU A 51 3.30 -5.19 -0.41
C LEU A 51 3.39 -3.66 -0.42
N MET A 52 2.30 -2.96 -0.77
CA MET A 52 2.25 -1.49 -0.72
C MET A 52 2.45 -0.97 0.70
N VAL A 53 1.84 -1.61 1.71
CA VAL A 53 2.07 -1.25 3.12
C VAL A 53 3.52 -1.47 3.52
N GLU A 54 4.10 -2.61 3.12
CA GLU A 54 5.50 -2.93 3.42
C GLU A 54 6.47 -1.93 2.79
N VAL A 55 6.26 -1.59 1.52
CA VAL A 55 7.03 -0.55 0.80
C VAL A 55 6.89 0.81 1.47
N SER A 56 5.70 1.15 1.96
CA SER A 56 5.45 2.43 2.64
C SER A 56 6.15 2.53 4.01
N ASN A 57 6.51 1.41 4.61
CA ASN A 57 7.26 1.37 5.86
C ASN A 57 8.78 1.45 5.64
N ILE A 58 9.26 1.38 4.39
CA ILE A 58 10.67 1.53 4.07
C ILE A 58 11.04 3.01 4.26
N PRO A 59 12.09 3.33 5.03
CA PRO A 59 12.51 4.71 5.21
C PRO A 59 13.02 5.31 3.91
N ASP A 60 12.67 6.57 3.65
CA ASP A 60 13.16 7.34 2.50
C ASP A 60 14.69 7.40 2.47
N ILE A 61 15.31 7.43 3.65
CA ILE A 61 16.76 7.49 3.82
C ILE A 61 17.27 6.18 4.41
N ARG A 62 18.18 5.55 3.68
CA ARG A 62 18.95 4.40 4.14
C ARG A 62 20.16 4.84 4.97
N THR A 63 19.91 5.18 6.23
CA THR A 63 20.92 5.74 7.15
C THR A 63 22.18 4.86 7.24
N ASP A 64 21.99 3.55 7.29
CA ASP A 64 23.06 2.54 7.26
C ASP A 64 24.05 2.75 6.10
N LYS A 65 23.52 2.88 4.88
CA LYS A 65 24.31 3.07 3.67
C LYS A 65 24.98 4.44 3.63
N VAL A 66 24.31 5.47 4.15
CA VAL A 66 24.86 6.83 4.22
C VAL A 66 26.05 6.86 5.18
N GLU A 67 25.94 6.23 6.35
CA GLU A 67 27.02 6.16 7.33
C GLU A 67 28.21 5.35 6.81
N GLU A 68 27.97 4.21 6.17
CA GLU A 68 29.01 3.40 5.52
C GLU A 68 29.80 4.23 4.51
N LEU A 69 29.11 4.95 3.61
CA LEU A 69 29.75 5.78 2.60
C LEU A 69 30.52 6.95 3.21
N LYS A 70 29.95 7.63 4.23
CA LYS A 70 30.66 8.70 4.95
C LYS A 70 31.95 8.19 5.57
N ASN A 71 31.91 7.02 6.20
CA ASN A 71 33.08 6.42 6.80
C ASN A 71 34.14 6.09 5.74
N ALA A 72 33.75 5.45 4.64
CA ALA A 72 34.67 5.13 3.53
C ALA A 72 35.33 6.38 2.93
N ILE A 73 34.57 7.48 2.79
CA ILE A 73 35.09 8.76 2.32
C ILE A 73 36.11 9.33 3.33
N ASN A 74 35.77 9.35 4.61
CA ASN A 74 36.64 9.87 5.66
C ASN A 74 37.92 9.06 5.83
N SER A 75 37.86 7.73 5.66
CA SER A 75 39.04 6.85 5.71
C SER A 75 39.84 6.84 4.40
N GLY A 76 39.40 7.56 3.37
CA GLY A 76 40.05 7.59 2.06
C GLY A 76 39.99 6.26 1.29
N THR A 77 39.10 5.35 1.68
CA THR A 77 38.92 4.03 1.05
C THR A 77 37.77 4.03 0.04
N TYR A 78 37.07 5.15 -0.11
CA TYR A 78 36.07 5.33 -1.16
C TYR A 78 36.74 5.56 -2.51
N GLU A 79 36.73 4.52 -3.36
CA GLU A 79 37.27 4.58 -4.72
C GLU A 79 36.14 4.71 -5.75
N VAL A 80 36.26 5.68 -6.66
CA VAL A 80 35.32 5.86 -7.77
C VAL A 80 36.04 5.64 -9.10
N LYS A 81 35.58 4.66 -9.87
CA LYS A 81 36.17 4.36 -11.17
C LYS A 81 35.55 5.24 -12.26
N GLY A 82 36.37 5.97 -13.01
CA GLY A 82 35.92 6.92 -14.02
C GLY A 82 35.04 6.30 -15.13
N ASN A 83 35.28 5.04 -15.48
CA ASN A 83 34.45 4.30 -16.44
C ASN A 83 33.02 4.05 -15.91
N GLU A 84 32.85 3.81 -14.62
CA GLU A 84 31.54 3.63 -14.00
C GLU A 84 30.75 4.95 -13.99
N ILE A 85 31.45 6.08 -13.78
CA ILE A 85 30.84 7.41 -13.87
C ILE A 85 30.37 7.68 -15.30
N ALA A 86 31.27 7.53 -16.28
CA ALA A 86 30.96 7.77 -17.70
C ALA A 86 29.80 6.87 -18.18
N GLY A 87 29.80 5.60 -17.77
CA GLY A 87 28.71 4.66 -18.08
C GLY A 87 27.37 5.12 -17.51
N LYS A 88 27.34 5.64 -16.28
CA LYS A 88 26.11 6.20 -15.68
C LYS A 88 25.63 7.46 -16.39
N ILE A 89 26.53 8.37 -16.76
CA ILE A 89 26.18 9.60 -17.51
C ILE A 89 25.54 9.24 -18.86
N ILE A 90 26.16 8.32 -19.61
CA ILE A 90 25.64 7.89 -20.91
C ILE A 90 24.29 7.20 -20.72
N LYS A 91 24.16 6.31 -19.74
CA LYS A 91 22.91 5.61 -19.46
C LYS A 91 21.77 6.60 -19.16
N GLU A 92 22.02 7.59 -18.32
CA GLU A 92 21.01 8.60 -17.96
C GLU A 92 20.58 9.42 -19.19
N ALA A 93 21.53 9.89 -19.98
CA ALA A 93 21.25 10.63 -21.21
C ALA A 93 20.46 9.81 -22.25
N LEU A 94 20.66 8.49 -22.28
CA LEU A 94 19.89 7.60 -23.15
C LEU A 94 18.46 7.37 -22.62
N ILE A 95 18.28 7.24 -21.30
CA ILE A 95 16.94 7.08 -20.69
C ILE A 95 16.10 8.33 -20.96
N ASP A 96 16.66 9.53 -20.75
CA ASP A 96 15.99 10.80 -20.98
C ASP A 96 15.54 10.97 -22.45
N LYS A 97 16.34 10.50 -23.41
CA LYS A 97 16.00 10.54 -24.85
C LYS A 97 14.93 9.52 -25.27
N LEU A 98 14.67 8.49 -24.45
CA LEU A 98 13.71 7.42 -24.74
C LEU A 98 12.39 7.59 -23.98
N ALA A 99 12.33 8.51 -23.01
CA ALA A 99 11.12 8.93 -22.32
C ALA A 99 10.35 10.00 -23.12
#